data_AF-A0A4Q6BDB9-F1
#
_entry.id   AF-A0A4Q6BDB9-F1
#
_cell.length_a   1.000
_cell.length_b   1.000
_cell.length_c   1.000
_cell.angle_alpha   90.00
_cell.angle_beta   90.00
_cell.angle_gamma   90.00
#
_symmetry.space_group_name_H-M   'P 1'
#
loop_
_entity.id
_entity.type
_entity.pdbx_description
1 polymer ?
#
loop_
_entity_poly.entity_id
_entity_poly.type
_entity_poly.pdbx_seq_one_letter_code
_entity_poly.pdbx_strand_id
1 'polypeptide(L)'
;MLVGVVLAVAAGLGLVVGSMVKTALHHAEVATASAERAAKESEANSKLARDNAVLAAGDNPNMLRLMEGSIKEADDKSAEELEKVREAGRQLKESASLLLIGMLVAIVALGVALTLIGLRMTQRIVGPVHRLKRLLRRVGTGRLTVGERLRKGDELEDLFDTFRQMTYSLMALQRGRLATLEATLKDAHATKADPSVRDGLIALRAQLELGLGVEAALKRSGELRALSMPDAGEIANVGATSRSSHPPRGDR
;
A
#
# COMPACT_ATOMS: atom_id res chain seq x y z
N MET A 1 -0.70 -3.59 -13.02
CA MET A 1 -1.59 -4.73 -13.30
C MET A 1 -2.77 -4.76 -12.33
N LEU A 2 -2.58 -4.98 -11.02
CA LEU A 2 -3.68 -5.14 -10.06
C LEU A 2 -4.64 -3.91 -9.97
N VAL A 3 -4.09 -2.69 -9.88
CA VAL A 3 -4.91 -1.46 -9.85
C VAL A 3 -5.74 -1.30 -11.13
N GLY A 4 -5.18 -1.65 -12.29
CA GLY A 4 -5.90 -1.60 -13.57
C GLY A 4 -7.05 -2.60 -13.64
N VAL A 5 -6.86 -3.82 -13.11
CA VAL A 5 -7.93 -4.83 -13.03
C VAL A 5 -9.04 -4.38 -12.09
N VAL A 6 -8.70 -3.83 -10.92
CA VAL A 6 -9.68 -3.31 -9.96
C VAL A 6 -10.51 -2.19 -10.58
N LEU A 7 -9.87 -1.22 -11.24
CA LEU A 7 -10.58 -0.12 -11.90
C LEU A 7 -11.48 -0.61 -13.04
N ALA A 8 -11.03 -1.60 -13.83
CA ALA A 8 -11.83 -2.20 -14.89
C ALA A 8 -13.06 -2.93 -14.34
N VAL A 9 -12.90 -3.72 -13.27
CA VAL A 9 -14.01 -4.42 -12.60
C VAL A 9 -14.99 -3.41 -11.99
N ALA A 10 -14.48 -2.37 -11.33
CA ALA A 10 -15.31 -1.31 -10.75
C ALA A 10 -16.10 -0.53 -11.82
N ALA A 11 -15.46 -0.18 -12.94
CA ALA A 11 -16.12 0.46 -14.06
C ALA A 11 -17.19 -0.45 -14.70
N GLY A 12 -16.88 -1.74 -14.86
CA GLY A 12 -17.82 -2.74 -15.37
C GLY A 12 -19.06 -2.88 -14.49
N LEU A 13 -18.87 -3.02 -13.18
CA LEU A 13 -19.97 -3.06 -12.20
C LEU A 13 -20.79 -1.75 -12.21
N GLY A 14 -20.12 -0.60 -12.26
CA GLY A 14 -20.79 0.70 -12.35
C GLY A 14 -21.67 0.83 -13.60
N LEU A 15 -21.20 0.34 -14.76
CA LEU A 15 -21.97 0.32 -16.00
C LEU A 15 -23.20 -0.60 -15.91
N VAL A 16 -23.03 -1.81 -15.37
CA VAL A 16 -24.15 -2.77 -15.22
C VAL A 16 -25.23 -2.20 -14.30
N VAL A 17 -24.86 -1.69 -13.12
CA VAL A 17 -25.84 -1.13 -12.18
C VAL A 17 -26.48 0.13 -12.75
N GLY A 18 -25.70 1.02 -13.37
CA GLY A 18 -26.23 2.20 -14.04
C GLY A 18 -27.24 1.85 -15.15
N SER A 19 -27.01 0.76 -15.89
CA SER A 19 -27.96 0.27 -16.89
C SER A 19 -29.25 -0.27 -16.25
N MET A 20 -29.15 -1.04 -15.16
CA MET A 20 -30.32 -1.55 -14.43
C MET A 20 -31.18 -0.42 -13.88
N VAL A 21 -30.57 0.61 -13.26
CA VAL A 21 -31.31 1.75 -12.71
C VAL A 21 -32.03 2.53 -13.81
N LYS A 22 -31.38 2.73 -14.97
CA LYS A 22 -32.04 3.37 -16.12
C LYS A 22 -33.26 2.59 -16.60
N THR A 23 -33.14 1.27 -16.72
CA THR A 23 -34.27 0.42 -17.13
C THR A 23 -35.41 0.45 -16.10
N ALA A 24 -35.09 0.39 -14.80
CA ALA A 24 -36.09 0.48 -13.74
C ALA A 24 -36.83 1.83 -13.74
N LEU A 25 -36.11 2.94 -13.92
CA LEU A 25 -36.71 4.28 -14.03
C LEU A 25 -37.59 4.42 -15.27
N HIS A 26 -37.18 3.83 -16.40
CA HIS A 26 -37.98 3.83 -17.62
C HIS A 26 -39.31 3.09 -17.43
N HIS A 27 -39.30 1.92 -16.77
CA HIS A 27 -40.53 1.19 -16.46
C HIS A 27 -41.44 1.95 -15.50
N ALA A 28 -40.88 2.62 -14.49
CA ALA A 28 -41.66 3.47 -13.59
C ALA A 28 -42.32 4.63 -14.34
N GLU A 29 -41.60 5.27 -15.26
CA GLU A 29 -42.12 6.38 -16.06
C GLU A 29 -43.22 5.93 -17.03
N VAL A 30 -43.04 4.80 -17.70
CA VAL A 30 -44.08 4.20 -18.55
C VAL A 30 -45.31 3.83 -17.73
N ALA A 31 -45.16 3.24 -16.54
CA ALA A 31 -46.27 2.89 -15.66
C ALA A 31 -47.06 4.13 -15.18
N THR A 32 -46.36 5.21 -14.82
CA THR A 32 -47.03 6.48 -14.47
C THR A 32 -47.77 7.07 -15.66
N ALA A 33 -47.17 7.07 -16.86
CA ALA A 33 -47.79 7.60 -18.06
C ALA A 33 -49.02 6.77 -18.50
N SER A 34 -48.97 5.43 -18.34
CA SER A 34 -50.12 4.57 -18.61
C SER A 34 -51.26 4.77 -17.62
N ALA A 35 -50.94 4.93 -16.32
CA ALA A 35 -51.94 5.21 -15.30
C ALA A 35 -52.64 6.55 -15.56
N GLU A 36 -51.89 7.59 -15.95
CA GLU A 36 -52.48 8.89 -16.30
C GLU A 36 -53.37 8.84 -17.53
N ARG A 37 -53.02 8.04 -18.54
CA ARG A 37 -53.89 7.82 -19.71
C ARG A 37 -55.16 7.09 -19.32
N ALA A 38 -55.04 6.02 -18.51
CA ALA A 38 -56.19 5.27 -18.02
C ALA A 38 -57.14 6.15 -17.19
N ALA A 39 -56.62 7.04 -16.33
CA ALA A 39 -57.46 7.97 -15.58
C ALA A 39 -58.18 8.99 -16.48
N LYS A 40 -57.52 9.52 -17.52
CA LYS A 40 -58.19 10.41 -18.50
C LYS A 40 -59.26 9.69 -19.31
N GLU A 41 -59.00 8.45 -19.73
CA GLU A 41 -59.98 7.62 -20.42
C GLU A 41 -61.15 7.27 -19.49
N SER A 42 -60.87 6.97 -18.21
CA SER A 42 -61.89 6.72 -17.20
C SER A 42 -62.75 7.96 -16.96
N GLU A 43 -62.16 9.16 -16.87
CA GLU A 43 -62.91 10.42 -16.72
C GLU A 43 -63.85 10.65 -17.92
N ALA A 44 -63.37 10.44 -19.15
CA ALA A 44 -64.20 10.55 -20.34
C ALA A 44 -65.34 9.51 -20.36
N ASN A 45 -65.04 8.26 -19.99
CA ASN A 45 -66.04 7.18 -19.91
C ASN A 45 -67.05 7.42 -18.78
N SER A 46 -66.62 7.97 -17.63
CA SER A 46 -67.50 8.33 -16.51
C SER A 46 -68.51 9.38 -16.92
N LYS A 47 -68.08 10.38 -17.72
CA LYS A 47 -68.94 11.43 -18.23
C LYS A 47 -70.01 10.87 -19.16
N LEU A 48 -69.61 10.02 -20.10
CA LEU A 48 -70.55 9.30 -20.97
C LEU A 48 -71.48 8.37 -20.19
N ALA A 49 -70.98 7.72 -19.14
CA ALA A 49 -71.78 6.87 -18.26
C ALA A 49 -72.81 7.66 -17.47
N ARG A 50 -72.48 8.86 -16.98
CA ARG A 50 -73.44 9.78 -16.32
C ARG A 50 -74.51 10.23 -17.29
N ASP A 51 -74.12 10.64 -18.50
CA ASP A 51 -75.07 11.06 -19.55
C ASP A 51 -76.02 9.91 -19.91
N ASN A 52 -75.49 8.68 -20.06
CA ASN A 52 -76.30 7.48 -20.29
C ASN A 52 -77.16 7.08 -19.09
N ALA A 53 -76.68 7.27 -17.86
CA ALA A 53 -77.45 6.98 -16.65
C ALA A 53 -78.67 7.90 -16.52
N VAL A 54 -78.51 9.19 -16.87
CA VAL A 54 -79.62 10.16 -16.94
C VAL A 54 -80.67 9.73 -17.98
N LEU A 55 -80.22 9.26 -19.15
CA LEU A 55 -81.12 8.77 -20.19
C LEU A 55 -81.81 7.45 -19.79
N ALA A 56 -81.10 6.53 -19.14
CA ALA A 56 -81.59 5.19 -18.79
C ALA A 56 -82.48 5.16 -17.54
N ALA A 57 -82.27 6.06 -16.58
CA ALA A 57 -83.07 6.12 -15.35
C ALA A 57 -84.49 6.62 -15.59
N GLY A 58 -84.74 7.34 -16.71
CA GLY A 58 -86.04 7.96 -16.99
C GLY A 58 -86.50 8.83 -15.81
N ASP A 59 -87.72 8.60 -15.31
CA ASP A 59 -88.29 9.29 -14.15
C ASP A 59 -87.98 8.62 -12.80
N ASN A 60 -87.07 7.63 -12.73
CA ASN A 60 -86.86 6.84 -11.53
C ASN A 60 -85.63 7.33 -10.72
N PRO A 61 -85.82 8.20 -9.70
CA PRO A 61 -84.72 8.90 -9.03
C PRO A 61 -83.80 7.99 -8.21
N ASN A 62 -84.30 6.82 -7.80
CA ASN A 62 -83.51 5.86 -7.03
C ASN A 62 -82.44 5.15 -7.89
N MET A 63 -82.75 4.83 -9.15
CA MET A 63 -81.78 4.20 -10.05
C MET A 63 -80.65 5.18 -10.39
N LEU A 64 -81.01 6.44 -10.68
CA LEU A 64 -80.07 7.50 -10.96
C LEU A 64 -79.04 7.66 -9.82
N ARG A 65 -79.50 7.72 -8.58
CA ARG A 65 -78.64 7.80 -7.39
C ARG A 65 -77.70 6.61 -7.23
N LEU A 66 -78.16 5.40 -7.51
CA LEU A 66 -77.32 4.20 -7.41
C LEU A 66 -76.21 4.21 -8.48
N MET A 67 -76.56 4.51 -9.72
CA MET A 67 -75.60 4.60 -10.83
C MET A 67 -74.59 5.72 -10.58
N GLU A 68 -75.06 6.90 -10.17
CA GLU A 68 -74.20 8.03 -9.85
C GLU A 68 -73.26 7.74 -8.67
N GLY A 69 -73.74 7.01 -7.65
CA GLY A 69 -72.91 6.51 -6.56
C GLY A 69 -71.79 5.57 -7.04
N SER A 70 -72.11 4.62 -7.92
CA SER A 70 -71.11 3.66 -8.46
C SER A 70 -70.07 4.32 -9.37
N ILE A 71 -70.48 5.31 -10.18
CA ILE A 71 -69.57 6.09 -11.03
C ILE A 71 -68.63 6.91 -10.14
N LYS A 72 -69.19 7.57 -9.12
CA LYS A 72 -68.39 8.35 -8.18
C LYS A 72 -67.38 7.48 -7.42
N GLU A 73 -67.79 6.29 -6.95
CA GLU A 73 -66.87 5.37 -6.27
C GLU A 73 -65.74 4.89 -7.21
N ALA A 74 -66.03 4.66 -8.50
CA ALA A 74 -65.03 4.29 -9.49
C ALA A 74 -64.07 5.45 -9.81
N ASP A 75 -64.58 6.68 -9.91
CA ASP A 75 -63.79 7.90 -10.09
C ASP A 75 -62.84 8.12 -8.89
N ASP A 76 -63.38 8.00 -7.67
CA ASP A 76 -62.63 8.16 -6.41
C ASP A 76 -61.51 7.10 -6.30
N LYS A 77 -61.80 5.83 -6.61
CA LYS A 77 -60.77 4.76 -6.62
C LYS A 77 -59.70 4.99 -7.68
N SER A 78 -60.08 5.41 -8.89
CA SER A 78 -59.13 5.67 -9.97
C SER A 78 -58.18 6.83 -9.61
N ALA A 79 -58.71 7.88 -8.97
CA ALA A 79 -57.92 9.00 -8.47
C ALA A 79 -56.94 8.57 -7.37
N GLU A 80 -57.40 7.75 -6.42
CA GLU A 80 -56.56 7.21 -5.34
C GLU A 80 -55.42 6.32 -5.86
N GLU A 81 -55.68 5.43 -6.81
CA GLU A 81 -54.66 4.59 -7.44
C GLU A 81 -53.63 5.43 -8.20
N LEU A 82 -54.07 6.50 -8.88
CA LEU A 82 -53.18 7.41 -9.60
C LEU A 82 -52.21 8.13 -8.65
N GLU A 83 -52.70 8.59 -7.49
CA GLU A 83 -51.83 9.18 -6.47
C GLU A 83 -50.79 8.18 -5.96
N LYS A 84 -51.19 6.96 -5.61
CA LYS A 84 -50.27 5.91 -5.15
C LYS A 84 -49.18 5.61 -6.18
N VAL A 85 -49.54 5.52 -7.47
CA VAL A 85 -48.56 5.27 -8.55
C VAL A 85 -47.60 6.45 -8.72
N ARG A 86 -48.09 7.69 -8.62
CA ARG A 86 -47.24 8.90 -8.67
C ARG A 86 -46.30 8.99 -7.48
N GLU A 87 -46.78 8.70 -6.28
CA GLU A 87 -45.97 8.66 -5.06
C GLU A 87 -44.87 7.61 -5.16
N ALA A 88 -45.22 6.38 -5.57
CA ALA A 88 -44.24 5.31 -5.79
C ALA A 88 -43.18 5.72 -6.82
N GLY A 89 -43.59 6.37 -7.92
CA GLY A 89 -42.67 6.88 -8.93
C GLY A 89 -41.69 7.93 -8.40
N ARG A 90 -42.15 8.84 -7.53
CA ARG A 90 -41.29 9.86 -6.89
C ARG A 90 -40.31 9.21 -5.91
N GLN A 91 -40.79 8.32 -5.04
CA GLN A 91 -39.94 7.62 -4.07
C GLN A 91 -38.84 6.79 -4.75
N LEU A 92 -39.17 6.15 -5.89
CA LEU A 92 -38.20 5.42 -6.71
C LEU A 92 -37.12 6.34 -7.28
N LYS A 93 -37.49 7.52 -7.80
CA LYS A 93 -36.52 8.49 -8.35
C LYS A 93 -35.58 9.01 -7.26
N GLU A 94 -36.10 9.37 -6.10
CA GLU A 94 -35.29 9.84 -4.97
C GLU A 94 -34.34 8.75 -4.47
N SER A 95 -34.86 7.54 -4.22
CA SER A 95 -34.07 6.41 -3.75
C SER A 95 -32.99 6.00 -4.76
N ALA A 96 -33.31 5.98 -6.05
CA ALA A 96 -32.35 5.65 -7.10
C ALA A 96 -31.18 6.65 -7.14
N SER A 97 -31.45 7.94 -6.97
CA SER A 97 -30.40 8.97 -6.97
C SER A 97 -29.43 8.81 -5.80
N LEU A 98 -29.95 8.58 -4.58
CA LEU A 98 -29.15 8.36 -3.39
C LEU A 98 -28.33 7.07 -3.48
N LEU A 99 -28.93 5.99 -4.00
CA LEU A 99 -28.23 4.72 -4.21
C LEU A 99 -27.11 4.86 -5.25
N LEU A 100 -27.34 5.57 -6.36
CA LEU A 100 -26.31 5.80 -7.38
C LEU A 100 -25.15 6.64 -6.83
N ILE A 101 -25.43 7.71 -6.09
CA ILE A 101 -24.40 8.54 -5.45
C ILE A 101 -23.63 7.71 -4.41
N GLY A 102 -24.33 6.98 -3.54
CA GLY A 102 -23.72 6.13 -2.53
C GLY A 102 -22.81 5.06 -3.15
N MET A 103 -23.24 4.43 -4.25
CA MET A 103 -22.43 3.47 -4.98
C MET A 103 -21.20 4.10 -5.61
N LEU A 104 -21.34 5.29 -6.23
CA LEU A 104 -20.21 6.01 -6.82
C LEU A 104 -19.16 6.33 -5.74
N VAL A 105 -19.60 6.85 -4.59
CA VAL A 105 -18.73 7.13 -3.44
C VAL A 105 -18.04 5.86 -2.95
N ALA A 106 -18.77 4.75 -2.82
CA ALA A 106 -18.20 3.47 -2.40
C ALA A 106 -17.12 2.96 -3.37
N ILE A 107 -17.36 3.05 -4.68
CA ILE A 107 -16.39 2.66 -5.71
C ILE A 107 -15.12 3.51 -5.61
N VAL A 108 -15.26 4.83 -5.51
CA VAL A 108 -14.12 5.75 -5.38
C VAL A 108 -13.34 5.47 -4.09
N ALA A 109 -14.04 5.33 -2.96
CA ALA A 109 -13.42 5.02 -1.67
C ALA A 109 -12.65 3.70 -1.70
N LEU A 110 -13.24 2.65 -2.29
CA LEU A 110 -12.58 1.35 -2.46
C LEU A 110 -11.35 1.46 -3.37
N GLY A 111 -11.44 2.20 -4.48
CA GLY A 111 -10.33 2.44 -5.39
C GLY A 111 -9.15 3.14 -4.69
N VAL A 112 -9.45 4.16 -3.88
CA VAL A 112 -8.43 4.87 -3.07
C VAL A 112 -7.80 3.92 -2.05
N ALA A 113 -8.61 3.17 -1.30
CA ALA A 113 -8.11 2.21 -0.31
C ALA A 113 -7.16 1.17 -0.93
N LEU A 114 -7.56 0.58 -2.06
CA LEU A 114 -6.74 -0.41 -2.76
C LEU A 114 -5.45 0.19 -3.33
N THR A 115 -5.50 1.44 -3.80
CA THR A 115 -4.32 2.18 -4.25
C THR A 115 -3.34 2.41 -3.10
N LEU A 116 -3.84 2.84 -1.94
CA LEU A 116 -3.02 3.05 -0.74
C LEU A 116 -2.39 1.74 -0.24
N ILE A 117 -3.16 0.64 -0.23
CA ILE A 117 -2.65 -0.69 0.14
C ILE A 117 -1.56 -1.15 -0.83
N GLY A 118 -1.79 -1.02 -2.14
CA GLY A 118 -0.80 -1.38 -3.16
C GLY A 118 0.48 -0.57 -3.05
N LEU A 119 0.37 0.73 -2.81
CA LEU A 119 1.52 1.62 -2.59
C LEU A 119 2.30 1.21 -1.34
N ARG A 120 1.58 0.95 -0.23
CA ARG A 120 2.18 0.53 1.03
C ARG A 120 2.90 -0.81 0.91
N MET A 121 2.33 -1.78 0.20
CA MET A 121 2.98 -3.06 -0.06
C MET A 121 4.24 -2.90 -0.92
N THR A 122 4.18 -2.09 -1.97
CA THR A 122 5.34 -1.83 -2.83
C THR A 122 6.50 -1.23 -2.04
N GLN A 123 6.21 -0.26 -1.15
CA GLN A 123 7.24 0.35 -0.31
C GLN A 123 7.84 -0.61 0.71
N ARG A 124 7.05 -1.56 1.23
CA ARG A 124 7.55 -2.59 2.17
C ARG A 124 8.49 -3.58 1.50
N ILE A 125 8.24 -3.97 0.25
CA ILE A 125 9.00 -5.04 -0.43
C ILE A 125 10.22 -4.47 -1.19
N VAL A 126 10.05 -3.39 -1.95
CA VAL A 126 11.10 -2.89 -2.86
C VAL A 126 12.36 -2.45 -2.11
N GLY A 127 12.20 -1.80 -0.96
CA GLY A 127 13.33 -1.32 -0.15
C GLY A 127 14.24 -2.46 0.33
N PRO A 128 13.70 -3.45 1.07
CA PRO A 128 14.46 -4.62 1.52
C PRO A 128 15.06 -5.44 0.36
N VAL A 129 14.33 -5.64 -0.74
CA VAL A 129 14.84 -6.35 -1.92
C VAL A 129 16.06 -5.63 -2.52
N HIS A 130 16.01 -4.31 -2.62
CA HIS A 130 17.15 -3.54 -3.15
C HIS A 130 18.38 -3.62 -2.23
N ARG A 131 18.17 -3.65 -0.91
CA ARG A 131 19.25 -3.88 0.07
C ARG A 131 19.85 -5.28 -0.08
N LEU A 132 19.01 -6.31 -0.19
CA LEU A 132 19.46 -7.69 -0.40
C LEU A 132 20.28 -7.82 -1.70
N LYS A 133 19.80 -7.22 -2.80
CA LYS A 133 20.55 -7.17 -4.07
C LYS A 133 21.93 -6.54 -3.91
N ARG A 134 22.05 -5.45 -3.15
CA ARG A 134 23.33 -4.79 -2.88
C ARG A 134 24.28 -5.67 -2.07
N LEU A 135 23.76 -6.39 -1.07
CA LEU A 135 24.55 -7.31 -0.24
C LEU A 135 25.01 -8.53 -1.04
N LEU A 136 24.11 -9.13 -1.84
CA LEU A 136 24.44 -10.21 -2.77
C LEU A 136 25.58 -9.80 -3.72
N ARG A 137 25.51 -8.58 -4.28
CA ARG A 137 26.58 -8.07 -5.16
C ARG A 137 27.91 -7.91 -4.43
N ARG A 138 27.91 -7.51 -3.16
CA ARG A 138 29.14 -7.43 -2.34
C ARG A 138 29.74 -8.80 -2.08
N VAL A 139 28.91 -9.77 -1.69
CA VAL A 139 29.34 -11.17 -1.49
C VAL A 139 29.86 -11.77 -2.80
N GLY A 140 29.19 -11.50 -3.93
CA GLY A 140 29.65 -11.92 -5.27
C GLY A 140 30.99 -11.30 -5.70
N THR A 141 31.34 -10.10 -5.20
CA THR A 141 32.67 -9.50 -5.39
C THR A 141 33.72 -9.97 -4.37
N GLY A 142 33.40 -11.02 -3.60
CA GLY A 142 34.30 -11.60 -2.60
C GLY A 142 34.30 -10.89 -1.25
N ARG A 143 33.54 -9.79 -1.06
CA ARG A 143 33.48 -9.06 0.23
C ARG A 143 32.43 -9.68 1.15
N LEU A 144 32.87 -10.45 2.14
CA LEU A 144 31.97 -11.24 2.99
C LEU A 144 31.49 -10.53 4.27
N THR A 145 31.65 -9.22 4.39
CA THR A 145 31.24 -8.47 5.58
C THR A 145 29.72 -8.26 5.64
N VAL A 146 29.03 -8.88 6.60
CA VAL A 146 27.57 -8.72 6.82
C VAL A 146 27.31 -8.09 8.19
N GLY A 147 27.36 -6.76 8.26
CA GLY A 147 27.00 -5.99 9.48
C GLY A 147 25.55 -5.51 9.53
N GLU A 148 24.84 -5.54 8.39
CA GLU A 148 23.50 -4.97 8.29
C GLU A 148 22.43 -5.99 8.74
N ARG A 149 21.41 -5.53 9.47
CA ARG A 149 20.20 -6.31 9.81
C ARG A 149 19.04 -5.79 8.98
N LEU A 150 18.21 -6.69 8.47
CA LEU A 150 16.97 -6.32 7.79
C LEU A 150 15.88 -5.98 8.83
N ARG A 151 14.85 -5.23 8.41
CA ARG A 151 13.74 -4.82 9.28
C ARG A 151 12.85 -6.03 9.55
N LYS A 152 12.51 -6.27 10.82
CA LYS A 152 11.72 -7.43 11.28
C LYS A 152 10.27 -7.44 10.78
N GLY A 153 9.73 -8.62 10.51
CA GLY A 153 8.30 -8.91 10.36
C GLY A 153 7.77 -9.05 8.93
N ASP A 154 8.60 -9.46 7.98
CA ASP A 154 8.20 -9.74 6.59
C ASP A 154 8.79 -11.09 6.16
N GLU A 155 8.21 -11.73 5.15
CA GLU A 155 8.68 -13.01 4.56
C GLU A 155 10.15 -12.92 4.08
N LEU A 156 10.64 -11.70 3.87
CA LEU A 156 12.04 -11.41 3.52
C LEU A 156 13.02 -11.56 4.70
N GLU A 157 12.55 -11.65 5.95
CA GLU A 157 13.40 -11.90 7.13
C GLU A 157 14.03 -13.29 7.07
N ASP A 158 13.24 -14.32 6.82
CA ASP A 158 13.73 -15.71 6.71
C ASP A 158 14.72 -15.87 5.55
N LEU A 159 14.44 -15.21 4.42
CA LEU A 159 15.38 -15.16 3.28
C LEU A 159 16.70 -14.48 3.67
N PHE A 160 16.62 -13.39 4.44
CA PHE A 160 17.79 -12.66 4.89
C PHE A 160 18.62 -13.48 5.88
N ASP A 161 17.97 -14.19 6.81
CA ASP A 161 18.65 -15.05 7.77
C ASP A 161 19.34 -16.24 7.10
N THR A 162 18.67 -16.86 6.13
CA THR A 162 19.29 -17.89 5.27
C THR A 162 20.51 -17.34 4.53
N PHE A 163 20.40 -16.12 3.95
CA PHE A 163 21.52 -15.45 3.29
C PHE A 163 22.68 -15.13 4.26
N ARG A 164 22.38 -14.68 5.49
CA ARG A 164 23.40 -14.46 6.53
C ARG A 164 24.12 -15.75 6.86
N GLN A 165 23.37 -16.83 7.09
CA GLN A 165 23.93 -18.13 7.42
C GLN A 165 24.87 -18.61 6.32
N MET A 166 24.46 -18.52 5.06
CA MET A 166 25.33 -18.82 3.91
C MET A 166 26.61 -17.98 3.93
N THR A 167 26.51 -16.67 4.18
CA THR A 167 27.69 -15.79 4.20
C THR A 167 28.62 -16.08 5.38
N TYR A 168 28.08 -16.47 6.54
CA TYR A 168 28.86 -16.94 7.68
C TYR A 168 29.62 -18.24 7.36
N SER A 169 28.98 -19.19 6.69
CA SER A 169 29.63 -20.43 6.25
C SER A 169 30.76 -20.16 5.26
N LEU A 170 30.56 -19.22 4.30
CA LEU A 170 31.62 -18.80 3.38
C LEU A 170 32.79 -18.16 4.10
N MET A 171 32.53 -17.28 5.09
CA MET A 171 33.59 -16.68 5.90
C MET A 171 34.36 -17.74 6.70
N ALA A 172 33.67 -18.69 7.30
CA ALA A 172 34.30 -19.77 8.06
C ALA A 172 35.20 -20.63 7.15
N LEU A 173 34.72 -20.97 5.96
CA LEU A 173 35.47 -21.75 4.97
C LEU A 173 36.71 -20.99 4.47
N GLN A 174 36.58 -19.69 4.20
CA GLN A 174 37.71 -18.85 3.78
C GLN A 174 38.74 -18.68 4.91
N ARG A 175 38.31 -18.53 6.16
CA ARG A 175 39.22 -18.53 7.33
C ARG A 175 39.96 -19.86 7.50
N GLY A 176 39.27 -20.98 7.30
CA GLY A 176 39.89 -22.31 7.33
C GLY A 176 40.99 -22.45 6.28
N ARG A 177 40.71 -22.02 5.04
CA ARG A 177 41.71 -21.98 3.95
C ARG A 177 42.91 -21.09 4.29
N LEU A 178 42.66 -19.93 4.90
CA LEU A 178 43.73 -19.02 5.32
C LEU A 178 44.65 -19.67 6.37
N ALA A 179 44.07 -20.33 7.38
CA ALA A 179 44.84 -21.01 8.42
C ALA A 179 45.72 -22.14 7.85
N THR A 180 45.20 -22.92 6.90
CA THR A 180 46.00 -23.93 6.19
C THR A 180 47.14 -23.28 5.41
N LEU A 181 46.87 -22.19 4.68
CA LEU A 181 47.88 -21.46 3.91
C LEU A 181 48.98 -20.86 4.81
N GLU A 182 48.62 -20.33 5.97
CA GLU A 182 49.57 -19.81 6.97
C GLU A 182 50.49 -20.90 7.51
N ALA A 183 49.95 -22.10 7.78
CA ALA A 183 50.77 -23.25 8.18
C ALA A 183 51.74 -23.65 7.07
N THR A 184 51.27 -23.75 5.82
CA THR A 184 52.13 -24.07 4.66
C THR A 184 53.22 -23.02 4.43
N LEU A 185 52.90 -21.73 4.58
CA LEU A 185 53.89 -20.66 4.50
C LEU A 185 54.99 -20.84 5.56
N LYS A 186 54.60 -21.14 6.81
CA LYS A 186 55.54 -21.38 7.90
C LYS A 186 56.48 -22.55 7.59
N ASP A 187 55.94 -23.65 7.06
CA ASP A 187 56.74 -24.82 6.67
C ASP A 187 57.67 -24.52 5.48
N ALA A 188 57.20 -23.75 4.49
CA ALA A 188 58.00 -23.30 3.34
C ALA A 188 59.16 -22.39 3.78
N HIS A 189 58.96 -21.54 4.79
CA HIS A 189 60.03 -20.75 5.40
C HIS A 189 61.05 -21.63 6.13
N ALA A 190 60.60 -22.63 6.89
CA ALA A 190 61.49 -23.53 7.63
C ALA A 190 62.35 -24.41 6.70
N THR A 191 61.77 -24.85 5.57
CA THR A 191 62.43 -25.73 4.59
C THR A 191 63.25 -24.98 3.54
N LYS A 192 63.31 -23.64 3.62
CA LYS A 192 63.98 -22.77 2.62
C LYS A 192 63.50 -23.05 1.20
N ALA A 193 62.18 -23.19 1.03
CA ALA A 193 61.56 -23.37 -0.28
C ALA A 193 61.95 -22.25 -1.25
N ASP A 194 61.86 -22.55 -2.54
CA ASP A 194 62.20 -21.61 -3.61
C ASP A 194 61.52 -20.24 -3.39
N PRO A 195 62.23 -19.10 -3.55
CA PRO A 195 61.66 -17.76 -3.36
C PRO A 195 60.38 -17.53 -4.16
N SER A 196 60.31 -18.02 -5.40
CA SER A 196 59.12 -17.80 -6.26
C SER A 196 57.85 -18.46 -5.71
N VAL A 197 57.99 -19.64 -5.08
CA VAL A 197 56.89 -20.36 -4.44
C VAL A 197 56.41 -19.60 -3.20
N ARG A 198 57.33 -19.08 -2.39
CA ARG A 198 56.99 -18.29 -1.19
C ARG A 198 56.26 -17.01 -1.56
N ASP A 199 56.73 -16.30 -2.58
CA ASP A 199 56.09 -15.07 -3.06
C ASP A 199 54.68 -15.36 -3.59
N GLY A 200 54.49 -16.47 -4.30
CA GLY A 200 53.17 -16.93 -4.76
C GLY A 200 52.20 -17.22 -3.60
N LEU A 201 52.67 -17.87 -2.53
CA LEU A 201 51.84 -18.15 -1.34
C LEU A 201 51.49 -16.86 -0.57
N ILE A 202 52.40 -15.90 -0.49
CA ILE A 202 52.15 -14.58 0.11
C ILE A 202 51.09 -13.82 -0.70
N ALA A 203 51.21 -13.82 -2.03
CA ALA A 203 50.22 -13.19 -2.91
C ALA A 203 48.83 -13.83 -2.76
N LEU A 204 48.76 -15.17 -2.68
CA LEU A 204 47.51 -15.89 -2.45
C LEU A 204 46.89 -15.56 -1.09
N ARG A 205 47.71 -15.43 -0.03
CA ARG A 205 47.25 -15.02 1.30
C ARG A 205 46.61 -13.62 1.24
N ALA A 206 47.28 -12.66 0.60
CA ALA A 206 46.76 -11.31 0.44
C ALA A 206 45.40 -11.29 -0.31
N GLN A 207 45.25 -12.09 -1.37
CA GLN A 207 43.97 -12.22 -2.10
C GLN A 207 42.84 -12.77 -1.21
N LEU A 208 43.13 -13.75 -0.36
CA LEU A 208 42.15 -14.33 0.57
C LEU A 208 41.79 -13.37 1.71
N GLU A 209 42.72 -12.56 2.21
CA GLU A 209 42.46 -11.56 3.26
C GLU A 209 41.59 -10.39 2.77
N LEU A 210 41.78 -9.99 1.51
CA LEU A 210 40.97 -8.98 0.80
C LEU A 210 39.48 -9.33 0.83
N GLY A 211 39.12 -10.60 0.60
CA GLY A 211 37.73 -11.05 0.60
C GLY A 211 37.05 -11.04 1.99
N LEU A 212 37.83 -11.24 3.05
CA LEU A 212 37.34 -11.13 4.43
C LEU A 212 37.16 -9.66 4.88
N GLY A 213 37.52 -8.68 4.04
CA GLY A 213 37.46 -7.26 4.39
C GLY A 213 38.47 -6.86 5.45
N VAL A 214 39.50 -7.68 5.69
CA VAL A 214 40.53 -7.48 6.71
C VAL A 214 41.31 -6.20 6.43
N GLU A 215 41.53 -5.87 5.15
CA GLU A 215 42.21 -4.64 4.73
C GLU A 215 41.44 -3.38 5.13
N ALA A 216 40.09 -3.40 5.09
CA ALA A 216 39.27 -2.28 5.56
C ALA A 216 39.27 -2.16 7.09
N ALA A 217 39.41 -3.27 7.81
CA ALA A 217 39.55 -3.28 9.27
C ALA A 217 40.94 -2.79 9.73
N LEU A 218 41.99 -3.18 9.01
CA LEU A 218 43.37 -2.72 9.23
C LEU A 218 43.55 -1.25 8.89
N LYS A 219 42.97 -0.76 7.77
CA LYS A 219 43.01 0.66 7.42
C LYS A 219 42.31 1.52 8.47
N ARG A 220 41.16 1.06 8.98
CA ARG A 220 40.40 1.75 10.04
C ARG A 220 41.13 1.71 11.39
N SER A 221 41.82 0.62 11.73
CA SER A 221 42.62 0.56 12.97
C SER A 221 43.92 1.38 12.87
N GLY A 222 44.52 1.47 11.68
CA GLY A 222 45.63 2.36 11.38
C GLY A 222 45.26 3.83 11.51
N GLU A 223 44.09 4.23 10.98
CA GLU A 223 43.54 5.59 11.13
C GLU A 223 43.20 5.92 12.60
N LEU A 224 42.59 5.00 13.35
CA LEU A 224 42.33 5.15 14.79
C LEU A 224 43.61 5.24 15.62
N ARG A 225 44.69 4.54 15.22
CA ARG A 225 46.00 4.61 15.87
C ARG A 225 46.73 5.90 15.56
N ALA A 226 46.55 6.46 14.36
CA ALA A 226 47.05 7.79 13.99
C ALA A 226 46.33 8.92 14.75
N LEU A 227 45.06 8.74 15.12
CA LEU A 227 44.29 9.66 15.97
C LEU A 227 44.55 9.50 17.48
N SER A 228 45.20 8.42 17.91
CA SER A 228 45.44 8.10 19.33
C SER A 228 46.92 8.25 19.75
N MET A 229 47.78 8.72 18.85
CA MET A 229 49.15 9.11 19.21
C MET A 229 49.12 10.58 19.66
N PRO A 230 49.37 10.91 20.94
CA PRO A 230 49.68 12.28 21.31
C PRO A 230 50.97 12.68 20.59
N ASP A 231 50.94 13.87 20.00
CA ASP A 231 52.07 14.47 19.29
C ASP A 231 53.31 14.43 20.18
N ALA A 232 54.34 13.71 19.74
CA ALA A 232 55.62 13.60 20.46
C ALA A 232 56.45 14.89 20.39
N GLY A 233 55.79 16.04 20.16
CA GLY A 233 56.34 17.39 20.23
C GLY A 233 56.07 18.12 21.55
N GLU A 234 55.19 17.62 22.43
CA GLU A 234 54.76 18.35 23.64
C GLU A 234 55.33 17.78 24.97
N ILE A 235 56.61 17.36 24.96
CA ILE A 235 57.33 17.01 26.20
C ILE A 235 58.70 17.72 26.35
N ALA A 236 58.91 18.80 25.61
CA ALA A 236 60.14 19.59 25.67
C ALA A 236 59.86 21.08 25.92
N ASN A 237 58.99 21.44 26.86
CA ASN A 237 58.95 22.82 27.37
C ASN A 237 58.30 22.97 28.76
N VAL A 238 58.81 22.29 29.78
CA VAL A 238 58.54 22.65 31.19
C VAL A 238 59.84 22.58 31.96
N GLY A 239 60.72 23.56 31.75
CA GLY A 239 62.04 23.53 32.34
C GLY A 239 62.87 24.79 32.14
N ALA A 240 62.31 25.99 32.32
CA ALA A 240 63.09 27.19 32.66
C ALA A 240 62.18 28.37 33.00
N THR A 241 62.57 29.11 34.05
CA THR A 241 62.04 30.41 34.51
C THR A 241 60.67 30.32 35.23
N SER A 242 60.50 30.71 36.49
CA SER A 242 61.05 31.90 37.16
C SER A 242 61.14 31.71 38.68
N ARG A 243 62.33 31.97 39.23
CA ARG A 243 62.55 32.41 40.62
C ARG A 243 62.26 33.92 40.69
N SER A 244 61.50 34.35 41.69
CA SER A 244 61.62 35.62 42.47
C SER A 244 60.23 35.91 43.06
N SER A 245 59.98 35.71 44.36
CA SER A 245 60.47 36.40 45.56
C SER A 245 59.32 37.21 46.18
N HIS A 246 58.69 36.55 47.17
CA HIS A 246 58.18 37.03 48.45
C HIS A 246 57.56 38.45 48.61
N PRO A 247 56.37 38.55 49.23
CA PRO A 247 55.77 39.81 49.68
C PRO A 247 56.22 40.20 51.10
N PRO A 248 56.03 41.47 51.52
CA PRO A 248 56.48 41.99 52.81
C PRO A 248 55.44 41.77 53.92
N ARG A 249 55.91 41.45 55.13
CA ARG A 249 55.19 41.69 56.39
C ARG A 249 56.18 42.07 57.49
N GLY A 250 55.95 43.26 58.08
CA GLY A 250 56.44 43.64 59.42
C GLY A 250 55.90 42.68 60.48
N ASP A 251 56.37 42.69 61.72
CA ASP A 251 56.49 43.86 62.59
C ASP A 251 57.28 43.46 63.87
N ARG A 252 57.96 44.44 64.48
CA ARG A 252 58.44 44.51 65.89
C ARG A 252 59.68 43.72 66.32
#